data_AF-A0A2V5VKX9-F1
#
_entry.id   AF-A0A2V5VKX9-F1
#
_cell.length_a   1.000
_cell.length_b   1.000
_cell.length_c   1.000
_cell.angle_alpha   90.00
_cell.angle_beta   90.00
_cell.angle_gamma   90.00
#
_symmetry.space_group_name_H-M   'P 1'
#
loop_
_entity.id
_entity.type
_entity.pdbx_description
1 polymer ?
#
loop_
_entity_poly.entity_id
_entity_poly.type
_entity_poly.pdbx_seq_one_letter_code
_entity_poly.pdbx_strand_id
1 'polypeptide(L)'
;VVGHSQTLGPVQLPGEVNHQSYVQLRWRYYYLTGASGPRAELSVDDILVSAGVPAFTYVQPRPDGSVQFQIRGYPNRQYVIEASTNLAAWFALQTIAADTNGLFGFVETNSGIFDALFFRARTP
;
A
#
# COMPACT_ATOMS: atom_id res chain seq x y z
N VAL A 1 4.86 21.65 -32.31
CA VAL A 1 6.03 21.19 -31.55
C VAL A 1 5.55 20.05 -30.66
N VAL A 2 6.08 18.85 -30.85
CA VAL A 2 5.77 17.70 -29.99
C VAL A 2 6.45 17.95 -28.64
N GLY A 3 5.69 17.97 -27.55
CA GLY A 3 6.25 18.09 -26.21
C GLY A 3 7.06 16.85 -25.84
N HIS A 4 8.18 17.04 -25.15
CA HIS A 4 8.98 15.93 -24.60
C HIS A 4 8.37 15.50 -23.26
N SER A 5 7.99 14.22 -23.14
CA SER A 5 7.49 13.62 -21.90
C SER A 5 8.37 12.44 -21.51
N GLN A 6 8.63 12.30 -20.21
CA GLN A 6 9.45 11.22 -19.66
C GLN A 6 8.84 10.74 -18.34
N THR A 7 8.73 9.42 -18.18
CA THR A 7 8.38 8.78 -16.90
C THR A 7 9.64 8.54 -16.07
N LEU A 8 9.60 8.92 -14.79
CA LEU A 8 10.65 8.65 -13.81
C LEU A 8 10.13 7.67 -12.75
N GLY A 9 10.82 6.54 -12.57
CA GLY A 9 10.45 5.53 -11.58
C GLY A 9 10.48 4.10 -12.14
N PRO A 10 10.11 3.08 -11.32
CA PRO A 10 9.67 3.20 -9.93
C PRO A 10 10.83 3.41 -8.94
N VAL A 11 10.60 4.20 -7.89
CA VAL A 11 11.54 4.37 -6.76
C VAL A 11 10.90 3.78 -5.51
N GLN A 12 11.61 2.88 -4.82
CA GLN A 12 11.16 2.38 -3.53
C GLN A 12 11.30 3.50 -2.49
N LEU A 13 10.19 3.82 -1.81
CA LEU A 13 10.23 4.78 -0.72
C LEU A 13 11.01 4.17 0.47
N PRO A 14 11.75 4.99 1.23
CA PRO A 14 12.49 4.52 2.41
C PRO A 14 11.56 3.85 3.43
N GLY A 15 12.04 2.82 4.14
CA GLY A 15 11.22 2.08 5.10
C GLY A 15 10.71 2.95 6.26
N GLU A 16 11.41 4.04 6.56
CA GLU A 16 11.12 5.02 7.60
C GLU A 16 9.83 5.80 7.33
N VAL A 17 9.40 5.91 6.07
CA VAL A 17 8.15 6.60 5.74
C VAL A 17 6.91 5.73 5.99
N ASN A 18 7.09 4.44 6.28
CA ASN A 18 5.97 3.56 6.62
C ASN A 18 5.36 3.97 7.97
N HIS A 19 4.03 3.91 8.06
CA HIS A 19 3.25 4.24 9.26
C HIS A 19 3.45 5.67 9.80
N GLN A 20 3.97 6.58 8.98
CA GLN A 20 4.04 7.99 9.35
C GLN A 20 2.68 8.65 9.15
N SER A 21 2.30 9.53 10.08
CA SER A 21 1.05 10.31 9.97
C SER A 21 1.08 11.29 8.80
N TYR A 22 2.27 11.62 8.30
CA TYR A 22 2.46 12.54 7.19
C TYR A 22 3.74 12.21 6.40
N VAL A 23 3.62 12.11 5.08
CA VAL A 23 4.75 11.90 4.15
C VAL A 23 4.67 12.98 3.06
N GLN A 24 5.77 13.73 2.87
CA GLN A 24 5.89 14.70 1.78
C GLN A 24 6.74 14.15 0.64
N LEU A 25 6.23 14.23 -0.58
CA LEU A 25 7.03 14.06 -1.78
C LEU A 25 7.45 15.44 -2.27
N ARG A 26 8.77 15.67 -2.30
CA ARG A 26 9.34 16.91 -2.82
C ARG A 26 10.06 16.60 -4.12
N TRP A 27 9.72 17.34 -5.17
CA TRP A 27 10.46 17.30 -6.43
C TRP A 27 11.24 18.59 -6.59
N ARG A 28 12.47 18.47 -7.10
CA ARG A 28 13.29 19.59 -7.52
C ARG A 28 13.89 19.21 -8.85
N TYR A 29 13.76 20.08 -9.83
CA TYR A 29 14.49 19.94 -11.08
C TYR A 29 15.62 20.96 -11.11
N TYR A 30 16.70 20.61 -11.80
CA TYR A 30 17.77 21.53 -12.15
C TYR A 30 17.91 21.48 -13.66
N TYR A 31 17.75 22.64 -14.30
CA TYR A 31 18.06 22.78 -15.70
C TYR A 31 19.58 22.76 -15.87
N LEU A 32 20.11 21.78 -16.59
CA LEU A 32 21.55 21.61 -16.78
C LEU A 32 22.03 22.20 -18.11
N THR A 33 21.37 21.91 -19.24
CA THR A 33 21.67 22.46 -20.58
C THR A 33 20.44 22.39 -21.50
N GLY A 34 20.39 23.23 -22.56
CA GLY A 34 19.28 23.24 -23.54
C GLY A 34 19.08 24.60 -24.23
N ALA A 35 18.10 24.70 -25.13
CA ALA A 35 17.71 25.93 -25.84
C ALA A 35 16.23 26.28 -25.61
N SER A 36 15.79 26.27 -24.35
CA SER A 36 14.41 26.56 -23.99
C SER A 36 14.04 28.01 -24.20
N GLY A 37 13.06 28.19 -25.08
CA GLY A 37 12.38 29.45 -25.28
C GLY A 37 11.57 29.91 -24.04
N PRO A 38 10.75 30.96 -24.20
CA PRO A 38 10.31 31.81 -23.09
C PRO A 38 9.19 31.28 -22.16
N ARG A 39 8.84 29.97 -22.16
CA ARG A 39 7.80 29.39 -21.27
C ARG A 39 8.17 28.00 -20.73
N ALA A 40 7.55 27.65 -19.60
CA ALA A 40 7.93 26.62 -18.62
C ALA A 40 8.56 25.33 -19.20
N GLU A 41 9.77 25.02 -18.72
CA GLU A 41 10.63 23.96 -19.29
C GLU A 41 10.46 22.57 -18.65
N LEU A 42 9.65 22.43 -17.61
CA LEU A 42 9.19 21.12 -17.13
C LEU A 42 7.95 21.30 -16.25
N SER A 43 6.85 20.61 -16.56
CA SER A 43 5.69 20.45 -15.68
C SER A 43 5.68 19.03 -15.13
N VAL A 44 5.49 18.89 -13.83
CA VAL A 44 5.10 17.59 -13.25
C VAL A 44 3.60 17.43 -13.51
N ASP A 45 3.24 16.31 -14.13
CA ASP A 45 1.85 15.97 -14.41
C ASP A 45 1.37 14.96 -13.35
N ASP A 46 1.73 13.68 -13.51
CA ASP A 46 1.32 12.62 -12.60
C ASP A 46 2.44 12.20 -11.62
N ILE A 47 2.05 12.04 -10.34
CA ILE A 47 2.84 11.32 -9.34
C ILE A 47 2.03 10.13 -8.85
N LEU A 48 2.43 8.92 -9.23
CA LEU A 48 1.82 7.69 -8.75
C LEU A 48 2.58 7.16 -7.53
N VAL A 49 1.86 6.93 -6.43
CA VAL A 49 2.37 6.29 -5.21
C VAL A 49 1.56 5.04 -4.96
N SER A 50 2.22 3.89 -4.90
CA SER A 50 1.58 2.61 -4.61
C SER A 50 2.20 1.95 -3.38
N ALA A 51 1.37 1.47 -2.46
CA ALA A 51 1.82 0.53 -1.44
C ALA A 51 2.16 -0.81 -2.10
N GLY A 52 3.27 -1.43 -1.69
CA GLY A 52 3.65 -2.78 -2.11
C GLY A 52 2.79 -3.86 -1.43
N VAL A 53 3.31 -5.09 -1.40
CA VAL A 53 2.73 -6.16 -0.58
C VAL A 53 3.08 -5.97 0.91
N PRO A 54 2.21 -6.37 1.85
CA PRO A 54 0.97 -7.09 1.65
C PRO A 54 -0.19 -6.20 1.19
N ALA A 55 -0.97 -6.69 0.22
CA ALA A 55 -2.12 -5.96 -0.35
C ALA A 55 -3.37 -6.85 -0.35
N PHE A 56 -4.49 -6.33 0.13
CA PHE A 56 -5.79 -7.01 0.05
C PHE A 56 -6.26 -7.02 -1.40
N THR A 57 -6.44 -8.21 -1.98
CA THR A 57 -6.93 -8.39 -3.36
C THR A 57 -8.40 -8.75 -3.41
N TYR A 58 -8.94 -9.29 -2.31
CA TYR A 58 -10.33 -9.66 -2.18
C TYR A 58 -10.83 -9.42 -0.77
N VAL A 59 -12.03 -8.87 -0.65
CA VAL A 59 -12.74 -8.70 0.62
C VAL A 59 -14.20 -9.03 0.37
N GLN A 60 -14.73 -10.04 1.07
CA GLN A 60 -16.13 -10.44 0.97
C GLN A 60 -16.73 -10.63 2.37
N PRO A 61 -17.64 -9.74 2.77
CA PRO A 61 -18.56 -10.02 3.86
C PRO A 61 -19.47 -11.19 3.47
N ARG A 62 -19.75 -12.06 4.43
CA ARG A 62 -20.64 -13.20 4.27
C ARG A 62 -21.94 -12.99 5.06
N PRO A 63 -23.05 -13.64 4.67
CA PRO A 63 -24.34 -13.49 5.37
C PRO A 63 -24.31 -13.92 6.85
N ASP A 64 -23.33 -14.75 7.25
CA ASP A 64 -23.11 -15.19 8.63
C ASP A 64 -22.38 -14.15 9.51
N GLY A 65 -22.08 -12.96 8.95
CA GLY A 65 -21.36 -11.90 9.66
C GLY A 65 -19.84 -12.10 9.72
N SER A 66 -19.31 -13.14 9.08
CA SER A 66 -17.88 -13.30 8.87
C SER A 66 -17.40 -12.50 7.65
N VAL A 67 -16.10 -12.19 7.60
CA VAL A 67 -15.48 -11.53 6.45
C VAL A 67 -14.31 -12.37 5.96
N GLN A 68 -14.34 -12.73 4.68
CA GLN A 68 -13.26 -13.41 4.01
C GLN A 68 -12.34 -12.42 3.29
N PHE A 69 -11.04 -12.61 3.49
CA PHE A 69 -9.98 -11.83 2.85
C PHE A 69 -9.09 -12.73 2.00
N GLN A 70 -8.65 -12.21 0.86
CA GLN A 70 -7.47 -12.71 0.15
C GLN A 70 -6.44 -11.58 0.10
N ILE A 71 -5.19 -11.92 0.39
CA ILE A 71 -4.09 -10.98 0.50
C ILE A 71 -2.94 -11.50 -0.37
N ARG A 72 -2.32 -10.58 -1.10
CA ARG A 72 -1.08 -10.83 -1.85
C ARG A 72 0.12 -10.40 -1.02
N GLY A 73 1.11 -11.29 -0.94
CA GLY A 73 2.40 -11.19 -0.29
C GLY A 73 3.55 -11.57 -1.24
N TYR A 74 4.74 -11.71 -0.67
CA TYR A 74 5.86 -12.41 -1.28
C TYR A 74 5.71 -13.92 -1.01
N PRO A 75 6.01 -14.78 -2.00
CA PRO A 75 5.94 -16.23 -1.82
C PRO A 75 6.70 -16.75 -0.60
N ASN A 76 6.10 -17.71 0.11
CA ASN A 76 6.68 -18.36 1.28
C ASN A 76 7.08 -17.41 2.43
N ARG A 77 6.57 -16.18 2.44
CA ARG A 77 6.85 -15.21 3.50
C ARG A 77 5.71 -15.16 4.50
N GLN A 78 6.05 -15.02 5.79
CA GLN A 78 5.08 -14.87 6.85
C GLN A 78 4.56 -13.44 6.94
N TYR A 79 3.29 -13.33 7.29
CA TYR A 79 2.57 -12.08 7.53
C TYR A 79 1.75 -12.20 8.81
N VAL A 80 1.73 -11.12 9.59
CA VAL A 80 0.88 -10.99 10.77
C VAL A 80 -0.36 -10.20 10.35
N ILE A 81 -1.53 -10.79 10.55
CA ILE A 81 -2.82 -10.12 10.46
C ILE A 81 -3.11 -9.46 11.80
N GLU A 82 -3.38 -8.17 11.76
CA GLU A 82 -3.74 -7.40 12.94
C GLU A 82 -5.09 -6.73 12.73
N ALA A 83 -5.84 -6.56 13.83
CA ALA A 83 -7.09 -5.82 13.84
C ALA A 83 -7.10 -4.72 14.90
N SER A 84 -7.91 -3.70 14.66
CA SER A 84 -8.11 -2.57 15.55
C SER A 84 -9.56 -2.09 15.51
N THR A 85 -10.08 -1.61 16.64
CA THR A 85 -11.41 -0.96 16.70
C THR A 85 -11.30 0.57 16.65
N ASN A 86 -10.10 1.14 16.74
CA ASN A 86 -9.88 2.59 16.87
C ASN A 86 -8.70 3.13 16.06
N LEU A 87 -8.08 2.31 15.21
CA LEU A 87 -6.88 2.60 14.40
C LEU A 87 -5.61 2.94 15.21
N ALA A 88 -5.67 2.95 16.54
CA ALA A 88 -4.54 3.27 17.42
C ALA A 88 -3.93 2.01 18.04
N ALA A 89 -4.78 1.15 18.62
CA ALA A 89 -4.36 -0.11 19.24
C ALA A 89 -4.60 -1.26 18.27
N TRP A 90 -3.52 -1.96 17.88
CA TRP A 90 -3.56 -3.07 16.93
C TRP A 90 -3.23 -4.38 17.64
N PHE A 91 -4.10 -5.37 17.49
CA PHE A 91 -3.97 -6.69 18.10
C PHE A 91 -3.66 -7.73 17.02
N ALA A 92 -2.64 -8.55 17.25
CA ALA A 92 -2.32 -9.66 16.36
C ALA A 92 -3.39 -10.76 16.46
N LEU A 93 -4.00 -11.09 15.34
CA LEU A 93 -5.00 -12.16 15.22
C LEU A 93 -4.36 -13.48 14.84
N GLN A 94 -3.52 -13.47 13.79
CA GLN A 94 -2.90 -14.68 13.26
C GLN A 94 -1.63 -14.36 12.47
N THR A 95 -0.68 -15.29 12.47
CA THR A 95 0.47 -15.30 11.55
C THR A 95 0.26 -16.37 10.48
N ILE A 96 0.32 -15.97 9.21
CA ILE A 96 0.06 -16.85 8.06
C ILE A 96 1.21 -16.72 7.07
N ALA A 97 1.68 -17.85 6.53
CA ALA A 97 2.63 -17.85 5.43
C ALA A 97 1.89 -17.76 4.08
N ALA A 98 2.36 -16.87 3.21
CA ALA A 98 1.90 -16.84 1.83
C ALA A 98 2.33 -18.12 1.10
N ASP A 99 1.48 -18.62 0.21
CA ASP A 99 1.75 -19.77 -0.63
C ASP A 99 2.88 -19.50 -1.64
N THR A 100 3.16 -20.47 -2.53
CA THR A 100 4.20 -20.34 -3.57
C THR A 100 3.90 -19.27 -4.61
N ASN A 101 2.64 -18.83 -4.73
CA ASN A 101 2.23 -17.73 -5.60
C ASN A 101 2.20 -16.38 -4.86
N GLY A 102 2.53 -16.37 -3.56
CA GLY A 102 2.46 -15.18 -2.73
C GLY A 102 1.02 -14.81 -2.38
N LEU A 103 0.10 -15.76 -2.27
CA LEU A 103 -1.27 -15.52 -1.82
C LEU A 103 -1.52 -16.19 -0.47
N PHE A 104 -2.37 -15.57 0.34
CA PHE A 104 -2.89 -16.17 1.56
C PHE A 104 -4.29 -15.64 1.84
N GLY A 105 -5.08 -16.45 2.54
CA GLY A 105 -6.44 -16.11 2.93
C GLY A 105 -6.59 -16.04 4.44
N PHE A 106 -7.56 -15.25 4.88
CA PHE A 106 -7.96 -15.13 6.29
C PHE A 106 -9.47 -14.95 6.37
N VAL A 107 -10.11 -15.51 7.40
CA VAL A 107 -11.55 -15.31 7.67
C VAL A 107 -11.70 -14.80 9.09
N GLU A 108 -12.27 -13.61 9.25
CA GLU A 108 -12.66 -13.09 10.56
C GLU A 108 -14.10 -13.48 10.86
N THR A 109 -14.35 -14.17 11.97
CA THR A 109 -15.69 -14.65 12.35
C THR A 109 -16.41 -13.77 13.36
N ASN A 110 -15.70 -12.88 14.07
CA ASN A 110 -16.26 -12.06 15.14
C ASN A 110 -16.48 -10.60 14.71
N SER A 111 -16.44 -10.31 13.41
CA SER A 111 -16.51 -8.93 12.90
C SER A 111 -17.83 -8.23 13.26
N GLY A 112 -18.94 -8.97 13.31
CA GLY A 112 -20.27 -8.43 13.63
C GLY A 112 -20.50 -8.06 15.10
N ILE A 113 -19.52 -8.26 15.99
CA ILE A 113 -19.59 -7.90 17.42
C ILE A 113 -19.11 -6.46 17.65
N PHE A 114 -18.36 -5.90 16.70
CA PHE A 114 -17.76 -4.57 16.82
C PHE A 114 -18.46 -3.58 15.88
N ASP A 115 -18.70 -2.36 16.35
CA ASP A 115 -19.27 -1.28 15.52
C ASP A 115 -18.35 -0.92 14.33
N ALA A 116 -17.04 -1.08 14.53
CA ALA A 116 -16.03 -0.98 13.48
C ALA A 116 -14.83 -1.90 13.81
N LEU A 117 -14.35 -2.61 12.80
CA LEU A 117 -13.15 -3.44 12.89
C LEU A 117 -12.28 -3.20 11.64
N PHE A 118 -11.10 -2.66 11.87
CA PHE A 118 -10.10 -2.35 10.85
C PHE A 118 -9.05 -3.45 10.81
N PHE A 119 -8.58 -3.81 9.62
CA PHE A 119 -7.58 -4.86 9.43
C PHE A 119 -6.35 -4.31 8.71
N ARG A 120 -5.18 -4.83 9.09
CA ARG A 120 -3.95 -4.66 8.33
C ARG A 120 -3.14 -5.95 8.33
N ALA A 121 -2.33 -6.12 7.30
CA ALA A 121 -1.31 -7.15 7.24
C ALA A 121 0.06 -6.48 7.28
N ARG A 122 1.02 -7.08 7.98
CA ARG A 122 2.42 -6.62 7.99
C ARG A 122 3.38 -7.81 8.00
N THR A 123 4.62 -7.57 7.61
CA THR A 123 5.69 -8.54 7.91
C THR A 123 5.93 -8.58 9.43
N PRO A 124 6.27 -9.76 10.00
CA PRO A 124 6.59 -9.92 11.42
C PRO A 124 7.60 -8.90 11.94
#